data_AF-A0A1I3J0R0-F1
#
_entry.id   AF-A0A1I3J0R0-F1
#
_cell.length_a   1.000
_cell.length_b   1.000
_cell.length_c   1.000
_cell.angle_alpha   90.00
_cell.angle_beta   90.00
_cell.angle_gamma   90.00
#
_symmetry.space_group_name_H-M   'P 1'
#
loop_
_entity.id
_entity.type
_entity.pdbx_description
1 polymer ?
#
loop_
_entity_poly.entity_id
_entity_poly.type
_entity_poly.pdbx_seq_one_letter_code
_entity_poly.pdbx_strand_id
1 'polypeptide(L)'
;MKGVYNRKHTFSIPEGIPPVNESQDIGGTMNSDPQSLSLSGLQGLIRTMYSSKDEQRGVDGTFMWLMEEVGELAAALREGTPKELAYEFADVLAWLATIANVAGVDLEQAVMEKYGRGCPGCKQMVCACGVEEKP
;
A
#
# COMPACT_ATOMS: atom_id res chain seq x y z
N MET A 1 10.24 27.61 7.17
CA MET A 1 11.22 27.06 6.21
C MET A 1 10.41 26.48 5.06
N LYS A 2 10.37 27.18 3.92
CA LYS A 2 9.64 26.77 2.72
C LYS A 2 10.65 26.09 1.79
N GLY A 3 10.36 24.89 1.30
CA GLY A 3 11.06 24.32 0.14
C GLY A 3 11.61 22.89 0.28
N VAL A 4 10.73 21.88 0.23
CA VAL A 4 11.08 20.54 -0.30
C VAL A 4 9.95 19.97 -1.20
N TYR A 5 8.93 20.75 -1.57
CA TYR A 5 7.89 20.30 -2.52
C TYR A 5 8.38 20.18 -3.99
N ASN A 6 9.70 20.17 -4.22
CA ASN A 6 10.28 20.28 -5.55
C ASN A 6 11.46 19.34 -5.78
N ARG A 7 11.31 18.09 -5.35
CA ARG A 7 12.09 16.97 -5.89
C ARG A 7 11.23 15.72 -6.04
N LYS A 8 10.01 15.87 -6.55
CA LYS A 8 9.38 14.78 -7.29
C LYS A 8 10.28 14.52 -8.51
N HIS A 9 11.26 13.63 -8.38
CA HIS A 9 11.61 12.79 -9.51
C HIS A 9 10.29 12.16 -9.93
N THR A 10 9.73 12.73 -10.98
CA THR A 10 8.53 12.24 -11.64
C THR A 10 8.74 10.76 -11.90
N PHE A 11 8.12 9.90 -11.10
CA PHE A 11 7.91 8.52 -11.47
C PHE A 11 6.82 8.56 -12.53
N SER A 12 7.23 8.87 -13.78
CA SER A 12 6.33 8.85 -14.92
C SER A 12 5.92 7.40 -15.17
N ILE A 13 4.64 7.11 -14.99
CA ILE A 13 4.01 5.91 -15.53
C ILE A 13 4.27 5.91 -17.05
N PRO A 14 4.80 4.83 -17.65
CA PRO A 14 4.97 4.78 -19.09
C PRO A 14 3.59 4.79 -19.76
N GLU A 15 3.28 5.85 -20.51
CA GLU A 15 2.17 5.84 -21.46
C GLU A 15 2.45 4.81 -22.56
N GLY A 16 1.53 3.86 -22.77
CA GLY A 16 1.64 2.91 -23.87
C GLY A 16 1.01 1.53 -23.63
N ILE A 17 -0.20 1.47 -23.07
CA ILE A 17 -1.02 0.26 -23.27
C ILE A 17 -1.61 0.38 -24.69
N PRO A 18 -1.32 -0.55 -25.61
CA PRO A 18 -1.89 -0.51 -26.95
C PRO A 18 -3.42 -0.70 -26.87
N PRO A 19 -4.21 -0.05 -27.75
CA PRO A 19 -5.65 -0.23 -27.77
C PRO A 19 -5.99 -1.69 -28.05
N VAL A 20 -6.78 -2.30 -27.17
CA VAL A 20 -7.42 -3.59 -27.43
C VAL A 20 -8.36 -3.45 -28.61
N ASN A 21 -8.15 -4.31 -29.61
CA ASN A 21 -8.84 -4.30 -30.89
C ASN A 21 -10.33 -4.68 -30.69
N GLU A 22 -11.23 -3.75 -31.01
CA GLU A 22 -12.67 -3.98 -31.09
C GLU A 22 -13.00 -4.88 -32.29
N SER A 23 -13.36 -6.13 -32.02
CA SER A 23 -14.32 -6.89 -32.84
C SER A 23 -14.55 -8.29 -32.25
N GLN A 24 -15.65 -8.45 -31.52
CA GLN A 24 -16.70 -9.46 -31.77
C GLN A 24 -17.67 -9.55 -30.56
N ASP A 25 -18.90 -9.09 -30.79
CA ASP A 25 -20.08 -9.31 -29.96
C ASP A 25 -20.40 -10.81 -29.83
N ILE A 26 -20.62 -11.29 -28.61
CA ILE A 26 -21.74 -12.18 -28.26
C ILE A 26 -22.07 -12.02 -26.77
N GLY A 27 -23.34 -11.74 -26.48
CA GLY A 27 -23.84 -11.31 -25.19
C GLY A 27 -23.40 -12.18 -24.01
N GLY A 28 -22.77 -11.53 -23.03
CA GLY A 28 -22.49 -12.04 -21.70
C GLY A 28 -22.59 -10.88 -20.74
N THR A 29 -23.37 -11.07 -19.68
CA THR A 29 -23.64 -10.13 -18.58
C THR A 29 -22.43 -9.26 -18.22
N MET A 30 -22.60 -7.94 -18.26
CA MET A 30 -21.68 -6.96 -17.69
C MET A 30 -21.48 -7.24 -16.21
N ASN A 31 -20.47 -8.05 -15.85
CA ASN A 31 -19.95 -8.09 -14.49
C ASN A 31 -19.03 -6.88 -14.31
N SER A 32 -19.63 -5.72 -14.05
CA SER A 32 -18.91 -4.56 -13.53
C SER A 32 -18.78 -4.74 -12.02
N ASP A 33 -17.98 -5.72 -11.59
CA ASP A 33 -17.46 -5.68 -10.22
C ASP A 33 -16.51 -4.48 -10.16
N PRO A 34 -16.76 -3.47 -9.30
CA PRO A 34 -15.77 -2.42 -9.08
C PRO A 34 -14.48 -3.11 -8.67
N GLN A 35 -13.37 -2.82 -9.36
CA GLN A 35 -12.09 -3.47 -9.08
C GLN A 35 -11.76 -3.36 -7.60
N SER A 36 -11.90 -4.47 -6.86
CA SER A 36 -11.57 -4.54 -5.45
C SER A 36 -10.09 -4.85 -5.33
N LEU A 37 -9.37 -4.02 -4.57
CA LEU A 37 -7.95 -4.23 -4.30
C LEU A 37 -7.80 -5.01 -2.99
N SER A 38 -7.38 -6.27 -3.07
CA SER A 38 -6.99 -7.06 -1.89
C SER A 38 -5.59 -6.67 -1.38
N LEU A 39 -5.22 -7.10 -0.17
CA LEU A 39 -3.87 -6.91 0.35
C LEU A 39 -2.84 -7.66 -0.50
N SER A 40 -3.16 -8.89 -0.90
CA SER A 40 -2.36 -9.66 -1.85
C SER A 40 -2.25 -8.97 -3.21
N GLY A 41 -3.33 -8.36 -3.69
CA GLY A 41 -3.37 -7.58 -4.93
C GLY A 41 -2.48 -6.34 -4.87
N LEU A 42 -2.55 -5.57 -3.77
CA LEU A 42 -1.67 -4.43 -3.53
C LEU A 42 -0.20 -4.88 -3.48
N GLN A 43 0.11 -5.90 -2.69
CA GLN A 43 1.48 -6.40 -2.54
C GLN A 43 2.06 -6.89 -3.87
N GLY A 44 1.25 -7.59 -4.69
CA GLY A 44 1.62 -8.04 -6.03
C GLY A 44 1.81 -6.90 -7.03
N LEU A 45 0.95 -5.87 -6.98
CA LEU A 45 1.07 -4.66 -7.79
C LEU A 45 2.41 -3.94 -7.49
N ILE A 46 2.71 -3.73 -6.21
CA ILE A 46 3.96 -3.10 -5.76
C ILE A 46 5.18 -3.94 -6.17
N ARG A 47 5.12 -5.26 -6.00
CA ARG A 47 6.20 -6.16 -6.45
C ARG A 47 6.47 -6.01 -7.94
N THR A 48 5.42 -5.91 -8.75
CA THR A 48 5.53 -5.76 -10.20
C THR A 48 6.16 -4.41 -10.58
N MET A 49 5.82 -3.34 -9.88
CA MET A 49 6.34 -2.00 -10.19
C MET A 49 7.82 -1.80 -9.78
N TYR A 50 8.30 -2.47 -8.71
CA TYR A 50 9.56 -2.06 -8.07
C TYR A 50 10.58 -3.16 -7.73
N SER A 51 10.31 -4.44 -8.07
CA SER A 51 11.11 -5.62 -7.65
C SER A 51 12.63 -5.48 -7.77
N SER A 52 13.16 -5.03 -8.91
CA SER A 52 14.61 -5.13 -9.17
C SER A 52 15.47 -4.09 -8.45
N LYS A 53 14.91 -2.93 -8.08
CA LYS A 53 15.66 -1.83 -7.43
C LYS A 53 15.64 -1.94 -5.91
N ASP A 54 14.54 -2.44 -5.35
CA ASP A 54 14.36 -2.47 -3.90
C ASP A 54 15.06 -3.67 -3.26
N GLU A 55 15.10 -4.82 -3.95
CA GLU A 55 15.85 -6.00 -3.50
C GLU A 55 17.36 -5.70 -3.35
N GLN A 56 17.92 -4.85 -4.21
CA GLN A 56 19.33 -4.43 -4.12
C GLN A 56 19.60 -3.48 -2.95
N ARG A 57 18.59 -2.70 -2.53
CA ARG A 57 18.69 -1.78 -1.39
C ARG A 57 18.62 -2.51 -0.05
N GLY A 58 18.05 -3.71 -0.05
CA GLY A 58 17.87 -4.53 1.15
C GLY A 58 16.87 -3.93 2.14
N VAL A 59 16.66 -4.64 3.25
CA VAL A 59 15.68 -4.28 4.28
C VAL A 59 15.99 -2.91 4.88
N ASP A 60 17.25 -2.67 5.28
CA ASP A 60 17.65 -1.45 6.00
C ASP A 60 17.41 -0.18 5.18
N GLY A 61 17.83 -0.17 3.90
CA GLY A 61 17.62 1.01 3.06
C GLY A 61 16.16 1.17 2.65
N THR A 62 15.39 0.09 2.53
CA THR A 62 13.94 0.18 2.28
C THR A 62 13.17 0.69 3.50
N PHE A 63 13.62 0.32 4.71
CA PHE A 63 13.06 0.84 5.96
C PHE A 63 13.22 2.35 6.07
N MET A 64 14.36 2.91 5.63
CA MET A 64 14.55 4.36 5.63
C MET A 64 13.54 5.10 4.75
N TRP A 65 13.21 4.56 3.58
CA TRP A 65 12.15 5.11 2.71
C TRP A 65 10.77 5.01 3.36
N LEU A 66 10.41 3.86 3.93
CA LEU A 66 9.16 3.74 4.70
C LEU A 66 9.07 4.80 5.80
N MET A 67 10.18 5.08 6.49
CA MET A 67 10.18 6.10 7.54
C MET A 67 10.05 7.54 7.01
N GLU A 68 10.56 7.80 5.80
CA GLU A 68 10.35 9.08 5.11
C GLU A 68 8.85 9.31 4.89
N GLU A 69 8.14 8.34 4.32
CA GLU A 69 6.70 8.43 4.07
C GLU A 69 5.87 8.58 5.36
N VAL A 70 6.28 7.91 6.44
CA VAL A 70 5.64 8.11 7.75
C VAL A 70 5.85 9.55 8.23
N GLY A 71 6.99 10.16 7.93
CA GLY A 71 7.27 11.57 8.18
C GLY A 71 6.39 12.51 7.37
N GLU A 72 6.19 12.22 6.07
CA GLU A 72 5.32 12.98 5.18
C GLU A 72 3.84 12.87 5.62
N LEU A 73 3.37 11.67 5.96
CA LEU A 73 2.06 11.44 6.56
C LEU A 73 1.88 12.26 7.85
N ALA A 74 2.89 12.29 8.72
CA ALA A 74 2.83 13.08 9.94
C ALA A 74 2.73 14.58 9.66
N ALA A 75 3.34 15.09 8.59
CA ALA A 75 3.19 16.47 8.15
C ALA A 75 1.80 16.75 7.59
N ALA A 76 1.29 15.87 6.72
CA ALA A 76 -0.05 15.99 6.14
C ALA A 76 -1.17 15.92 7.19
N LEU A 77 -1.00 15.14 8.25
CA LEU A 77 -1.95 15.09 9.38
C LEU A 77 -2.09 16.43 10.11
N ARG A 78 -1.04 17.26 10.12
CA ARG A 78 -1.07 18.57 10.82
C ARG A 78 -1.60 19.69 9.94
N GLU A 79 -1.17 19.71 8.69
CA GLU A 79 -1.31 20.90 7.82
C GLU A 79 -1.74 20.55 6.37
N GLY A 80 -1.90 19.27 6.05
CA GLY A 80 -2.21 18.80 4.71
C GLY A 80 -3.68 18.99 4.33
N THR A 81 -3.92 19.10 3.03
CA THR A 81 -5.26 18.98 2.46
C THR A 81 -5.76 17.54 2.57
N PRO A 82 -7.09 17.29 2.52
CA PRO A 82 -7.63 15.93 2.50
C PRO A 82 -7.05 15.05 1.38
N LYS A 83 -6.68 15.67 0.25
CA LYS A 83 -6.07 14.97 -0.88
C LYS A 83 -4.63 14.55 -0.60
N GLU A 84 -3.82 15.46 -0.06
CA GLU A 84 -2.44 15.14 0.35
C GLU A 84 -2.45 14.07 1.42
N LEU A 85 -3.29 14.22 2.46
CA LEU A 85 -3.42 13.21 3.51
C LEU A 85 -3.75 11.82 2.96
N ALA A 86 -4.68 11.73 2.01
CA ALA A 86 -5.03 10.45 1.38
C ALA A 86 -3.86 9.84 0.58
N TYR A 87 -3.02 10.66 -0.06
CA TYR A 87 -1.84 10.19 -0.78
C TYR A 87 -0.76 9.70 0.17
N GLU A 88 -0.47 10.42 1.25
CA GLU A 88 0.55 9.97 2.22
C GLU A 88 0.15 8.63 2.89
N PHE A 89 -1.15 8.40 3.13
CA PHE A 89 -1.62 7.08 3.57
C PHE A 89 -1.36 5.98 2.54
N ALA A 90 -1.54 6.28 1.25
CA ALA A 90 -1.28 5.34 0.17
C ALA A 90 0.23 5.04 0.04
N ASP A 91 1.08 6.05 0.17
CA ASP A 91 2.53 5.92 0.07
C ASP A 91 3.10 5.08 1.23
N VAL A 92 2.62 5.29 2.47
CA VAL A 92 2.97 4.41 3.61
C VAL A 92 2.57 2.96 3.36
N LEU A 93 1.39 2.71 2.79
CA LEU A 93 0.96 1.35 2.43
C LEU A 93 1.83 0.74 1.33
N ALA A 94 2.19 1.53 0.31
CA ALA A 94 3.05 1.09 -0.77
C ALA A 94 4.43 0.67 -0.25
N TRP A 95 5.08 1.50 0.57
CA TRP A 95 6.39 1.19 1.13
C TRP A 95 6.38 0.09 2.19
N LEU A 96 5.26 -0.08 2.92
CA LEU A 96 5.06 -1.24 3.79
C LEU A 96 5.01 -2.53 2.96
N ALA A 97 4.30 -2.53 1.83
CA ALA A 97 4.30 -3.66 0.91
C ALA A 97 5.67 -3.90 0.26
N THR A 98 6.41 -2.84 -0.06
CA THR A 98 7.78 -2.94 -0.58
C THR A 98 8.70 -3.64 0.42
N ILE A 99 8.76 -3.20 1.67
CA ILE A 99 9.63 -3.83 2.67
C ILE A 99 9.18 -5.27 3.00
N ALA A 100 7.87 -5.57 2.96
CA ALA A 100 7.37 -6.93 3.12
C ALA A 100 7.84 -7.84 1.96
N ASN A 101 7.83 -7.35 0.72
CA ASN A 101 8.39 -8.07 -0.42
C ASN A 101 9.88 -8.38 -0.24
N VAL A 102 10.68 -7.38 0.16
CA VAL A 102 12.12 -7.53 0.42
C VAL A 102 12.40 -8.50 1.59
N ALA A 103 11.54 -8.49 2.62
CA ALA A 103 11.67 -9.37 3.78
C ALA A 103 11.09 -10.79 3.56
N GLY A 104 10.46 -11.06 2.41
CA GLY A 104 9.81 -12.34 2.14
C GLY A 104 8.55 -12.61 2.96
N VAL A 105 7.84 -11.55 3.38
CA VAL A 105 6.60 -11.64 4.18
C VAL A 105 5.37 -11.55 3.28
N ASP A 106 4.46 -12.51 3.40
CA ASP A 106 3.10 -12.41 2.83
C ASP A 106 2.21 -11.59 3.77
N LEU A 107 1.79 -10.40 3.32
CA LEU A 107 1.03 -9.47 4.16
C LEU A 107 -0.38 -9.97 4.44
N GLU A 108 -1.06 -10.53 3.44
CA GLU A 108 -2.43 -10.99 3.59
C GLU A 108 -2.49 -12.17 4.56
N GLN A 109 -1.58 -13.13 4.42
CA GLN A 109 -1.42 -14.23 5.35
C GLN A 109 -1.11 -13.73 6.77
N ALA A 110 -0.13 -12.82 6.92
CA ALA A 110 0.25 -12.29 8.24
C ALA A 110 -0.91 -11.57 8.95
N VAL A 111 -1.68 -10.78 8.20
CA VAL A 111 -2.87 -10.09 8.73
C VAL A 111 -3.96 -11.10 9.09
N MET A 112 -4.22 -12.10 8.26
CA MET A 112 -5.22 -13.13 8.54
C MET A 112 -4.86 -13.98 9.76
N GLU A 113 -3.60 -14.37 9.92
CA GLU A 113 -3.14 -15.13 11.07
C GLU A 113 -3.27 -14.34 12.38
N LYS A 114 -2.96 -13.03 12.33
CA LYS A 114 -2.97 -12.18 13.52
C LYS A 114 -4.37 -11.67 13.88
N TYR A 115 -5.14 -11.18 12.90
CA TYR A 115 -6.39 -10.45 13.10
C TYR A 115 -7.61 -11.10 12.44
N GLY A 116 -7.45 -12.12 11.61
CA GLY A 116 -8.54 -12.75 10.86
C GLY A 116 -9.61 -13.45 11.71
N ARG A 117 -9.42 -13.54 13.03
CA ARG A 117 -10.36 -14.12 13.99
C ARG A 117 -10.76 -13.15 15.11
N GLY A 118 -10.59 -11.85 14.89
CA GLY A 118 -10.81 -10.80 15.88
C GLY A 118 -9.54 -10.38 16.61
N CYS A 119 -9.70 -9.63 17.70
CA CYS A 119 -8.59 -9.08 18.48
C CYS A 119 -7.59 -10.17 18.92
N PRO A 120 -6.28 -9.99 18.69
CA PRO A 120 -5.25 -10.94 19.10
C PRO A 120 -5.25 -11.24 20.61
N GLY A 121 -5.55 -10.25 21.46
CA GLY A 121 -5.71 -10.42 22.91
C GLY A 121 -7.00 -11.16 23.29
N CYS A 122 -8.16 -10.48 23.21
CA CYS A 122 -9.43 -10.98 23.75
C CYS A 122 -10.25 -11.89 22.81
N LYS A 123 -9.80 -12.09 21.56
CA LYS A 123 -10.45 -12.90 20.51
C LYS A 123 -11.85 -12.45 20.10
N GLN A 124 -12.30 -11.29 20.56
CA GLN A 124 -13.58 -10.70 20.16
C GLN A 124 -13.43 -9.91 18.86
N MET A 125 -14.49 -9.87 18.04
CA MET A 125 -14.51 -9.05 16.83
C MET A 125 -14.48 -7.55 17.14
N VAL A 126 -15.15 -7.14 18.22
CA VAL A 126 -14.99 -5.81 18.82
C VAL A 126 -14.12 -5.98 20.06
N CYS A 127 -12.95 -5.35 20.06
CA CYS A 127 -11.98 -5.49 21.14
C CYS A 127 -12.56 -5.01 22.48
N ALA A 128 -12.36 -5.78 23.56
CA ALA A 128 -12.74 -5.45 24.93
C ALA A 128 -11.53 -5.39 25.89
N CYS A 129 -10.31 -5.38 25.36
CA CYS A 129 -9.08 -5.22 26.14
C CYS A 129 -9.05 -3.85 26.82
N GLY A 130 -8.29 -3.75 27.92
CA GLY A 130 -8.08 -2.46 28.60
C GLY A 130 -7.38 -1.45 27.69
N VAL A 131 -7.59 -0.15 27.93
CA VAL A 131 -7.02 0.94 27.09
C VAL A 131 -5.49 0.96 27.10
N GLU A 132 -4.87 0.41 28.15
CA GLU A 132 -3.41 0.28 28.29
C GLU A 132 -2.86 -1.01 27.67
N GLU A 133 -3.73 -1.94 27.26
CA GLU A 133 -3.32 -3.20 26.66
C GLU A 133 -3.17 -3.02 25.15
N LYS A 134 -2.02 -3.42 24.61
CA LYS A 134 -1.86 -3.55 23.15
C LYS A 134 -2.86 -4.63 22.66
N PRO A 135 -3.68 -4.35 21.63
CA PRO A 135 -4.63 -5.32 21.08
C PRO A 135 -3.99 -6.64 20.61
#